data_AF-A0A925G5N7-F1
#
_entry.id   AF-A0A925G5N7-F1
#
_cell.length_a   1.000
_cell.length_b   1.000
_cell.length_c   1.000
_cell.angle_alpha   90.00
_cell.angle_beta   90.00
_cell.angle_gamma   90.00
#
_symmetry.space_group_name_H-M   'P 1'
#
loop_
_entity.id
_entity.type
_entity.pdbx_description
1 polymer ?
#
loop_
_entity_poly.entity_id
_entity_poly.type
_entity_poly.pdbx_seq_one_letter_code
_entity_poly.pdbx_strand_id
1 'polypeptide(L)' 'YNWQLIDCRVETIDKRELGRVAEVLHTGAAPVLVIKDAEREHLIPLAESICVEVDPEAKLIRVDPPEGLLEF' A
#
# COMPACT_ATOMS: atom_id res chain seq x y z
N TYR A 1 7.12 13.82 -1.35
CA TYR A 1 6.67 14.11 0.03
C TYR A 1 5.89 12.88 0.52
N ASN A 2 6.50 11.68 0.51
CA ASN A 2 5.78 10.41 0.72
C ASN A 2 6.15 9.71 2.04
N TRP A 3 7.06 10.30 2.82
CA TRP A 3 7.53 9.78 4.09
C TRP A 3 6.43 9.73 5.15
N GLN A 4 5.36 10.51 5.01
CA GLN A 4 4.19 10.46 5.88
C GLN A 4 3.40 9.15 5.73
N LEU A 5 3.60 8.41 4.63
CA LEU A 5 2.95 7.12 4.40
C LEU A 5 3.68 5.97 5.09
N ILE A 6 4.93 6.15 5.53
CA ILE A 6 5.69 5.13 6.26
C ILE A 6 4.94 4.78 7.56
N ASP A 7 4.92 3.48 7.91
CA ASP A 7 4.18 2.93 9.06
C ASP A 7 2.65 3.11 8.98
N CYS A 8 2.11 3.57 7.85
CA CYS A 8 0.67 3.52 7.62
C CYS A 8 0.22 2.07 7.44
N ARG A 9 -0.90 1.73 8.07
CA ARG A 9 -1.59 0.47 7.87
C ARG A 9 -2.24 0.45 6.50
N VAL A 10 -2.06 -0.64 5.77
CA VAL A 10 -2.66 -0.83 4.45
C VAL A 10 -3.67 -1.96 4.53
N GLU A 11 -4.91 -1.66 4.17
CA GLU A 11 -6.00 -2.63 4.10
C GLU A 11 -6.68 -2.60 2.73
N THR A 12 -7.26 -3.71 2.31
CA THR A 12 -8.07 -3.73 1.09
C THR A 12 -9.48 -3.20 1.35
N ILE A 13 -10.22 -2.88 0.30
CA ILE A 13 -11.67 -2.59 0.40
C ILE A 13 -12.48 -3.73 1.02
N ASP A 14 -11.97 -4.96 0.96
CA ASP A 14 -12.54 -6.15 1.59
C ASP A 14 -12.23 -6.23 3.10
N LYS A 15 -11.63 -5.17 3.66
CA LYS A 15 -11.13 -5.10 5.05
C LYS A 15 -10.05 -6.14 5.36
N ARG A 16 -9.36 -6.63 4.34
CA ARG A 16 -8.20 -7.51 4.51
C ARG A 16 -6.97 -6.66 4.77
N GLU A 17 -6.36 -6.81 5.94
CA GLU A 17 -5.09 -6.18 6.23
C GLU A 17 -3.98 -6.81 5.39
N LEU A 18 -3.20 -5.96 4.71
CA LEU A 18 -2.03 -6.36 3.93
C LEU A 18 -0.73 -6.13 4.69
N GLY A 19 -0.77 -5.36 5.78
CA GLY A 19 0.38 -5.03 6.61
C GLY A 19 0.58 -3.52 6.70
N ARG A 20 1.85 -3.09 6.81
CA ARG A 20 2.21 -1.67 6.93
C ARG A 20 3.22 -1.25 5.88
N VAL A 21 3.15 0.02 5.45
CA VAL A 21 4.13 0.61 4.54
C VAL A 21 5.50 0.65 5.23
N ALA A 22 6.43 -0.18 4.76
CA ALA A 22 7.82 -0.15 5.20
C ALA A 22 8.61 0.91 4.44
N GLU A 23 8.37 1.05 3.13
CA GLU A 23 9.09 1.99 2.27
C GLU A 23 8.24 2.43 1.07
N VAL A 24 8.63 3.54 0.43
CA VAL A 24 8.05 4.00 -0.83
C VAL A 24 9.15 4.11 -1.88
N LEU A 25 9.13 3.22 -2.86
CA LEU A 25 10.07 3.19 -3.98
C LEU A 25 9.62 4.16 -5.08
N HIS A 26 10.47 5.11 -5.46
CA HIS A 26 10.22 5.94 -6.63
C HIS A 26 10.76 5.25 -7.87
N THR A 27 9.91 4.46 -8.53
CA THR A 27 10.22 3.99 -9.88
C THR A 27 9.94 5.13 -10.86
N GLY A 28 10.69 5.23 -11.97
CA GLY A 28 10.57 6.33 -12.94
C GLY A 28 9.19 6.47 -13.62
N ALA A 29 8.24 5.58 -13.33
CA ALA A 29 6.85 5.65 -13.79
C ALA A 29 5.91 6.05 -12.64
N ALA A 30 5.73 5.16 -11.67
CA ALA A 30 4.84 5.37 -10.53
C ALA A 30 5.56 5.03 -9.19
N PRO A 31 5.25 5.72 -8.09
CA PRO A 31 5.70 5.31 -6.78
C PRO A 31 5.15 3.92 -6.46
N VAL A 32 5.95 3.06 -5.84
CA VAL A 32 5.54 1.74 -5.38
C VAL A 32 5.66 1.71 -3.87
N LEU A 33 4.55 1.45 -3.19
CA LEU A 33 4.52 1.18 -1.76
C LEU A 33 5.05 -0.23 -1.51
N VAL A 34 5.99 -0.34 -0.60
CA VAL A 34 6.46 -1.60 -0.05
C VAL A 34 5.70 -1.83 1.24
N ILE A 35 4.72 -2.73 1.22
CA ILE A 35 3.96 -3.14 2.40
C ILE A 35 4.61 -4.40 2.94
N LYS A 36 4.98 -4.40 4.22
CA LYS A 36 5.43 -5.61 4.90
C LYS A 36 4.38 -6.08 5.87
N ASP A 37 4.05 -7.35 5.76
CA ASP A 37 3.34 -8.11 6.78
C ASP A 37 4.33 -8.98 7.57
N ALA A 38 3.85 -9.74 8.56
CA ALA A 38 4.69 -10.61 9.38
C ALA A 38 5.38 -11.72 8.58
N GLU A 39 4.78 -12.14 7.46
CA GLU A 39 5.25 -13.29 6.68
C GLU A 39 5.69 -12.94 5.25
N ARG A 40 5.20 -11.84 4.67
CA ARG A 40 5.37 -11.52 3.24
C ARG A 40 5.51 -10.02 2.99
N GLU A 41 6.12 -9.68 1.86
CA GLU A 41 6.23 -8.31 1.38
C GLU A 41 5.37 -8.14 0.12
N HIS A 42 4.58 -7.08 0.08
CA HIS A 42 3.70 -6.72 -1.03
C HIS A 42 4.17 -5.41 -1.66
N LEU A 43 4.33 -5.41 -2.98
CA LEU A 43 4.69 -4.23 -3.75
C LEU A 43 3.44 -3.69 -4.44
N ILE A 44 2.89 -2.60 -3.93
CA ILE A 44 1.66 -2.02 -4.47
C ILE A 44 1.96 -0.66 -5.10
N PRO A 45 1.68 -0.48 -6.40
CA PRO A 45 1.79 0.83 -7.04
C PRO A 45 0.86 1.83 -6.35
N LEU A 46 1.38 2.99 -6.00
CA LEU A 46 0.60 4.14 -5.54
C LEU A 46 -0.09 4.80 -6.75
N ALA A 47 -0.99 4.05 -7.37
CA ALA A 47 -1.82 4.49 -8.48
C ALA A 47 -3.20 4.87 -7.96
N GLU A 48 -3.81 5.92 -8.51
CA GLU A 48 -5.17 6.35 -8.15
C GLU A 48 -6.23 5.27 -8.42
N SER A 49 -5.95 4.35 -9.36
CA SER A 49 -6.81 3.19 -9.64
C SER A 49 -6.73 2.10 -8.56
N ILE A 50 -5.68 2.10 -7.73
CA ILE A 50 -5.47 1.10 -6.68
C ILE A 50 -5.70 1.73 -5.30
N CYS A 51 -5.11 2.89 -5.02
CA CYS A 51 -5.32 3.60 -3.76
C CYS A 51 -6.64 4.35 -3.79
N VAL A 52 -7.70 3.71 -3.28
CA VAL A 52 -9.05 4.28 -3.24
C VAL A 52 -9.21 5.29 -2.10
N GLU A 53 -8.44 5.16 -1.02
CA GLU A 53 -8.50 6.06 0.14
C GLU A 53 -7.12 6.14 0.82
N VAL A 54 -6.69 7.35 1.18
CA VAL A 54 -5.40 7.59 1.84
C VAL A 54 -5.63 8.58 2.99
N ASP A 55 -5.61 8.07 4.22
CA ASP A 55 -5.79 8.83 5.46
C ASP A 55 -4.49 8.88 6.26
N PRO A 56 -3.59 9.83 5.96
CA PRO A 56 -2.33 9.97 6.69
C PRO A 56 -2.55 10.39 8.17
N GLU A 57 -3.66 11.05 8.49
CA GLU A 57 -4.01 11.41 9.87
C GLU A 57 -4.35 10.17 10.71
N ALA A 58 -5.09 9.22 10.14
CA ALA A 58 -5.43 7.95 10.77
C ALA A 58 -4.34 6.88 10.60
N LYS A 59 -3.26 7.18 9.86
CA LYS A 59 -2.25 6.21 9.40
C LYS A 59 -2.88 5.01 8.70
N LEU A 60 -3.90 5.25 7.86
CA LEU A 60 -4.65 4.21 7.17
C LEU A 60 -4.64 4.46 5.66
N ILE A 61 -4.44 3.41 4.89
CA ILE A 61 -4.50 3.44 3.43
C ILE A 61 -5.41 2.30 3.00
N ARG A 62 -6.49 2.61 2.28
CA ARG A 62 -7.29 1.59 1.60
C ARG A 62 -6.87 1.45 0.16
N VAL A 63 -6.63 0.20 -0.22
CA VAL A 63 -6.29 -0.18 -1.58
C VAL A 63 -7.33 -1.14 -2.15
N ASP A 64 -7.56 -1.07 -3.44
CA ASP A 64 -8.31 -2.05 -4.21
C ASP A 64 -7.36 -2.68 -5.24
N PRO A 65 -6.49 -3.61 -4.80
CA PRO A 65 -5.61 -4.29 -5.73
C PRO A 65 -6.43 -5.26 -6.59
N PRO A 66 -6.18 -5.35 -7.90
CA PRO A 66 -6.83 -6.34 -8.75
C PRO A 66 -6.52 -7.76 -8.28
N GLU A 67 -7.46 -8.67 -8.52
CA GLU A 67 -7.29 -10.11 -8.29
C GLU A 67 -6.00 -10.61 -8.95
N GLY A 68 -5.17 -11.35 -8.21
CA GLY A 68 -3.84 -11.79 -8.68
C GLY A 68 -2.65 -10.90 -8.28
N LEU A 69 -2.83 -9.61 -7.94
CA LEU A 69 -1.70 -8.73 -7.60
C LEU A 69 -0.99 -9.11 -6.28
N LEU A 70 -1.67 -9.84 -5.40
CA LEU A 70 -1.13 -10.24 -4.09
C LEU A 70 -0.73 -11.72 -4.03
N GLU A 71 -0.77 -12.43 -5.15
CA GLU A 71 -0.59 -13.89 -5.22
C GLU A 71 0.86 -14.33 -5.53
N PHE A 72 1.86 -13.49 -5.26
CA PHE A 72 3.29 -13.76 -5.55
C PHE A 72 3.99 -14.62 -4.48
#